data_AF-A0A953YG90-F1
#
_entry.id   AF-A0A953YG90-F1
#
_cell.length_a   1.000
_cell.length_b   1.000
_cell.length_c   1.000
_cell.angle_alpha   90.00
_cell.angle_beta   90.00
_cell.angle_gamma   90.00
#
_symmetry.space_group_name_H-M   'P 1'
#
loop_
_entity.id
_entity.type
_entity.pdbx_description
1 polymer ?
#
loop_
_entity_poly.entity_id
_entity_poly.type
_entity_poly.pdbx_seq_one_letter_code
_entity_poly.pdbx_strand_id
1 'polypeptide(L)'
;MTTDRIPASDLPDIQASAEADGLAQGLSPEEYARACEICGRAPNLLELGIFSVMWSEHCSYKSSKKWLRQFPTKAPWVIFGPGENAG
;
A
#
# COMPACT_ATOMS: atom_id res chain seq x y z
N MET A 1 -19.25 -3.45 22.77
CA MET A 1 -17.79 -3.56 22.99
C MET A 1 -17.20 -2.22 22.64
N THR A 2 -16.90 -1.40 23.64
CA THR A 2 -16.38 -0.05 23.47
C THR A 2 -14.97 -0.15 22.91
N THR A 3 -14.73 0.40 21.72
CA THR A 3 -13.38 0.63 21.24
C THR A 3 -12.85 1.84 22.01
N ASP A 4 -12.33 1.61 23.22
CA ASP A 4 -11.52 2.64 23.88
C ASP A 4 -10.31 2.88 23.00
N ARG A 5 -10.37 3.94 22.21
CA ARG A 5 -9.23 4.39 21.41
C ARG A 5 -8.16 4.78 22.41
N ILE A 6 -7.03 4.09 22.36
CA ILE A 6 -5.81 4.52 23.05
C ILE A 6 -5.56 5.98 22.63
N PRO A 7 -5.46 6.92 23.57
CA PRO A 7 -5.20 8.31 23.23
C PRO A 7 -3.84 8.39 22.54
N ALA A 8 -3.69 9.31 21.57
CA ALA A 8 -2.49 9.41 20.76
C ALA A 8 -1.20 9.64 21.58
N SER A 9 -1.33 10.14 22.81
CA SER A 9 -0.26 10.30 23.81
C SER A 9 0.29 8.99 24.36
N ASP A 10 -0.50 7.91 24.30
CA ASP A 10 -0.21 6.61 24.88
C ASP A 10 0.21 5.59 23.81
N LEU A 11 0.28 6.04 22.54
CA LEU A 11 0.92 5.28 21.49
C LEU A 11 2.43 5.26 21.75
N PRO A 12 3.10 4.10 21.62
CA PRO A 12 4.55 4.03 21.76
C PRO A 12 5.22 5.01 20.78
N ASP A 13 6.35 5.59 21.17
CA ASP A 13 7.15 6.45 20.28
C ASP A 13 7.44 5.73 18.97
N ILE A 14 6.73 6.11 17.91
CA ILE A 14 6.88 5.46 16.62
C ILE A 14 8.05 6.12 15.90
N GLN A 15 9.21 5.47 15.96
CA GLN A 15 10.44 5.96 15.32
C GLN A 15 10.18 6.22 13.83
N ALA A 16 10.44 7.45 13.39
CA ALA A 16 10.47 7.81 11.99
C ALA A 16 11.57 7.01 11.26
N SER A 17 11.27 6.53 10.06
CA SER A 17 12.24 5.83 9.23
C SER A 17 13.14 6.79 8.48
N ALA A 18 14.30 6.30 8.05
CA ALA A 18 15.13 6.90 7.03
C ALA A 18 14.89 6.25 5.66
N GLU A 19 15.34 6.90 4.59
CA GLU A 19 15.27 6.34 3.23
C GLU A 19 15.98 4.97 3.13
N ALA A 20 17.10 4.82 3.84
CA ALA A 20 17.85 3.56 3.93
C ALA A 20 16.99 2.39 4.44
N ASP A 21 16.06 2.64 5.37
CA ASP A 21 15.14 1.61 5.86
C ASP A 21 14.16 1.18 4.77
N GLY A 22 13.71 2.12 3.92
CA GLY A 22 12.82 1.84 2.79
C GLY A 22 13.50 0.96 1.74
N LEU A 23 14.73 1.32 1.38
CA LEU A 23 15.56 0.53 0.47
C LEU A 23 15.82 -0.89 1.01
N ALA A 24 16.08 -1.02 2.31
CA ALA A 24 16.26 -2.33 2.95
C ALA A 24 14.99 -3.20 2.89
N GLN A 25 13.81 -2.57 2.82
CA GLN A 25 12.52 -3.24 2.67
C GLN A 25 12.08 -3.42 1.21
N GLY A 26 12.96 -3.12 0.24
CA GLY A 26 12.71 -3.34 -1.19
C GLY A 26 11.88 -2.26 -1.89
N LEU A 27 11.71 -1.10 -1.25
CA LEU A 27 11.17 0.09 -1.92
C LEU A 27 12.25 0.75 -2.78
N SER A 28 11.87 1.28 -3.94
CA SER A 28 12.74 2.19 -4.68
C SER A 28 12.84 3.56 -3.98
N PRO A 29 13.87 4.39 -4.28
CA PRO A 29 13.94 5.76 -3.78
C PRO A 29 12.69 6.58 -4.11
N GLU A 30 12.10 6.37 -5.28
CA GLU A 30 10.87 7.05 -5.71
C GLU A 30 9.65 6.56 -4.93
N GLU A 31 9.55 5.26 -4.64
CA GLU A 31 8.50 4.71 -3.79
C GLU A 31 8.63 5.25 -2.36
N TYR A 32 9.83 5.33 -1.79
CA TYR A 32 10.04 5.94 -0.47
C TYR A 32 9.65 7.43 -0.45
N ALA A 33 10.10 8.21 -1.43
CA ALA A 33 9.71 9.62 -1.57
C ALA A 33 8.19 9.77 -1.67
N ARG A 34 7.53 8.88 -2.41
CA ARG A 34 6.06 8.87 -2.53
C ARG A 34 5.37 8.53 -1.21
N ALA A 35 5.92 7.60 -0.41
CA ALA A 35 5.40 7.32 0.92
C ALA A 35 5.49 8.55 1.82
N CYS A 36 6.61 9.27 1.79
CA CYS A 36 6.79 10.53 2.52
C CYS A 36 5.76 11.60 2.09
N GLU A 37 5.51 11.75 0.78
CA GLU A 37 4.49 12.68 0.26
C GLU A 37 3.08 12.32 0.74
N ILE A 38 2.72 11.04 0.72
CA ILE A 38 1.40 10.57 1.18
C ILE A 38 1.22 10.80 2.68
N CYS A 39 2.27 10.57 3.47
CA CYS A 39 2.24 10.76 4.93
C CYS A 39 2.40 12.24 5.34
N GLY A 40 2.92 13.11 4.48
CA GLY A 40 3.30 14.49 4.81
C GLY A 40 4.50 14.60 5.76
N ARG A 41 5.18 13.48 6.02
CA ARG A 41 6.36 13.32 6.88
C ARG A 41 7.05 12.00 6.52
N ALA A 42 8.23 11.74 7.09
CA ALA A 42 8.81 10.40 7.05
C ALA A 42 7.82 9.39 7.67
N PRO A 43 7.52 8.26 6.99
CA PRO A 43 6.74 7.20 7.60
C PRO A 43 7.51 6.61 8.79
N ASN A 44 6.82 5.97 9.71
CA ASN A 44 7.47 5.14 10.71
C ASN A 44 7.75 3.73 10.15
N LEU A 45 8.50 2.90 10.89
CA LEU A 45 8.85 1.56 10.42
C LEU A 45 7.64 0.65 10.12
N LEU A 46 6.54 0.80 10.87
CA LEU A 46 5.31 0.04 10.64
C LEU A 46 4.61 0.48 9.35
N GLU A 47 4.43 1.80 9.18
CA GLU A 47 3.86 2.39 7.96
C GLU A 47 4.70 2.02 6.73
N LEU A 48 6.03 2.08 6.86
CA LEU A 48 6.97 1.70 5.82
C LEU A 48 6.83 0.21 5.44
N GLY A 49 6.68 -0.68 6.42
CA GLY A 49 6.41 -2.10 6.20
C GLY A 49 5.11 -2.36 5.44
N ILE A 50 4.06 -1.58 5.75
CA ILE A 50 2.79 -1.63 5.01
C ILE A 50 3.00 -1.18 3.57
N PHE A 51 3.69 -0.07 3.33
CA PHE A 51 3.98 0.40 1.97
C PHE A 51 4.78 -0.63 1.16
N SER A 52 5.83 -1.21 1.75
CA SER A 52 6.66 -2.23 1.10
C SER A 52 5.83 -3.41 0.56
N VAL A 53 4.98 -4.01 1.40
CA VAL A 53 4.17 -5.16 0.98
C VAL A 53 3.08 -4.74 -0.01
N MET A 54 2.35 -3.66 0.27
CA MET A 54 1.22 -3.23 -0.56
C MET A 54 1.65 -2.77 -1.96
N TRP A 55 2.86 -2.23 -2.11
CA TRP A 55 3.42 -1.84 -3.39
C TRP A 55 4.31 -2.91 -4.04
N SER A 56 4.47 -4.08 -3.41
CA SER A 56 5.11 -5.23 -4.04
C SER A 56 4.39 -5.63 -5.33
N GLU A 57 5.08 -6.32 -6.25
CA GLU A 57 4.45 -6.82 -7.49
C GLU A 57 3.26 -7.74 -7.20
N HIS A 58 3.37 -8.57 -6.16
CA HIS A 58 2.35 -9.54 -5.79
C HIS A 58 1.01 -8.88 -5.45
N CYS A 59 1.03 -7.78 -4.69
CA CYS A 59 -0.19 -7.09 -4.27
C CYS A 59 -0.65 -6.04 -5.29
N SER A 60 0.28 -5.31 -5.90
CA SER A 60 -0.05 -4.16 -6.75
C SER A 60 -0.32 -4.51 -8.20
N TYR A 61 0.17 -5.67 -8.67
CA TYR A 61 0.16 -6.06 -10.08
C TYR A 61 0.84 -5.01 -10.98
N LYS A 62 1.82 -4.25 -10.47
CA LYS A 62 2.35 -3.03 -11.13
C LYS A 62 2.89 -3.29 -12.54
N SER A 63 3.48 -4.45 -12.80
CA SER A 63 3.95 -4.80 -14.15
C SER A 63 2.82 -5.28 -15.08
N SER A 64 1.84 -6.01 -14.55
CA SER A 64 0.83 -6.75 -15.31
C SER A 64 -0.47 -5.97 -15.55
N LYS A 65 -0.84 -5.06 -14.63
CA LYS A 65 -2.08 -4.27 -14.65
C LYS A 65 -2.32 -3.53 -15.97
N LYS A 66 -1.28 -3.04 -16.63
CA LYS A 66 -1.38 -2.33 -17.93
C LYS A 66 -1.86 -3.23 -19.07
N TRP A 67 -1.53 -4.52 -19.02
CA TRP A 67 -1.91 -5.50 -20.03
C TRP A 67 -3.31 -6.05 -19.74
N LEU A 68 -3.59 -6.38 -18.48
CA LEU A 68 -4.87 -6.93 -18.05
C LEU A 68 -6.07 -6.02 -18.37
N ARG A 69 -5.86 -4.70 -18.37
CA ARG A 69 -6.88 -3.70 -18.75
C ARG A 69 -7.35 -3.80 -20.20
N GLN A 70 -6.64 -4.50 -21.07
CA GLN A 70 -6.97 -4.61 -22.49
C GLN A 70 -8.01 -5.71 -22.78
N PHE A 71 -8.27 -6.60 -21.82
CA PHE A 71 -9.24 -7.68 -22.01
C PHE A 71 -10.69 -7.17 -21.99
N PRO A 72 -11.60 -7.79 -22.74
CA PRO A 72 -13.02 -7.48 -22.68
C PRO A 72 -13.59 -7.89 -21.31
N THR A 73 -14.22 -6.95 -20.60
CA THR A 73 -14.73 -7.14 -19.23
C THR A 73 -16.24 -6.94 -19.10
N LYS A 74 -16.94 -6.69 -20.21
CA LYS A 74 -18.38 -6.38 -20.23
C LYS A 74 -19.10 -7.29 -21.21
N ALA A 75 -20.16 -7.95 -20.75
CA ALA A 75 -21.11 -8.69 -21.57
C ALA A 75 -22.45 -8.84 -20.81
N PRO A 76 -23.59 -9.15 -21.49
CA PRO A 76 -24.90 -9.26 -20.84
C PRO A 76 -24.99 -10.31 -19.72
N TRP A 77 -24.08 -11.27 -19.68
CA TRP A 77 -24.02 -12.34 -18.68
C TRP A 77 -22.95 -12.12 -17.59
N VAL A 78 -22.24 -10.99 -17.62
CA VAL A 78 -21.28 -10.63 -16.56
C VAL A 78 -22.05 -9.96 -15.42
N ILE A 79 -22.00 -10.56 -14.22
CA ILE A 79 -22.62 -10.03 -13.02
C ILE A 79 -21.64 -9.13 -12.27
N PHE A 80 -20.42 -9.62 -11.98
CA PHE A 80 -19.34 -8.84 -11.38
C PHE A 80 -18.10 -8.82 -12.30
N GLY A 81 -17.62 -7.63 -12.62
CA GLY A 81 -16.40 -7.44 -13.41
C GLY A 81 -15.14 -7.46 -12.53
N PRO A 82 -13.94 -7.30 -13.13
CA PRO A 82 -12.71 -7.15 -12.37
C PRO A 82 -12.76 -5.96 -11.39
N GLY A 83 -12.36 -6.20 -10.15
CA GLY A 83 -12.40 -5.22 -9.06
C GLY A 83 -12.95 -5.81 -7.76
N GLU A 84 -13.78 -6.84 -7.87
CA GLU A 84 -14.29 -7.62 -6.75
C GLU A 84 -13.37 -8.79 -6.38
N ASN A 85 -13.59 -9.39 -5.21
CA ASN A 85 -12.84 -10.59 -4.77
C ASN A 85 -13.10 -11.83 -5.65
N ALA A 86 -14.21 -11.84 -6.39
CA ALA A 86 -14.58 -12.83 -7.40
C ALA A 86 -15.49 -12.19 -8.46
N GLY A 87 -15.45 -12.72 -9.69
CA GLY A 87 -16.31 -12.29 -10.81
C GLY A 87 -17.55 -13.16 -11.00
#